data_AF-A0A5B7YGH1-F1
#
_entry.id   AF-A0A5B7YGH1-F1
#
_cell.length_a   1.000
_cell.length_b   1.000
_cell.length_c   1.000
_cell.angle_alpha   90.00
_cell.angle_beta   90.00
_cell.angle_gamma   90.00
#
_symmetry.space_group_name_H-M   'P 1'
#
loop_
_entity.id
_entity.type
_entity.pdbx_description
1 polymer ?
#
loop_
_entity_poly.entity_id
_entity_poly.type
_entity_poly.pdbx_seq_one_letter_code
_entity_poly.pdbx_strand_id
1 'polypeptide(L)'
;MKKQFIWACIISFVLLFEHLNHLLLLIIVTDFAPVEAISRAFAHTSITSVLFIGAFRIIPFVPLVLCAMFTNLFNSLKGKVALWLSLGMTVFIIFTGYWEIMRPLYTDEHASSTASIGYIFVPVVALSYAVAAGFAAYFIFYIAEIISKRK
;
A
#
# COMPACT_ATOMS: atom_id res chain seq x y z
N MET A 1 -3.13 2.01 -20.70
CA MET A 1 -2.56 2.63 -19.49
C MET A 1 -3.61 2.85 -18.38
N LYS A 2 -4.69 3.63 -18.57
CA LYS A 2 -5.73 3.80 -17.52
C LYS A 2 -6.26 2.47 -16.95
N LYS A 3 -6.71 1.57 -17.84
CA LYS A 3 -7.17 0.22 -17.45
C LYS A 3 -6.10 -0.59 -16.69
N GLN A 4 -4.84 -0.54 -17.15
CA GLN A 4 -3.72 -1.24 -16.51
C GLN A 4 -3.44 -0.71 -15.11
N PHE A 5 -3.52 0.61 -14.92
CA PHE A 5 -3.34 1.23 -13.60
C PHE A 5 -4.47 0.86 -12.64
N ILE A 6 -5.72 0.84 -13.11
CA ILE A 6 -6.87 0.41 -12.30
C ILE A 6 -6.68 -1.06 -11.89
N TRP A 7 -6.30 -1.93 -12.83
CA TRP A 7 -5.97 -3.32 -12.51
C TRP A 7 -4.80 -3.43 -11.53
N ALA A 8 -3.76 -2.60 -11.68
CA ALA A 8 -2.65 -2.56 -10.73
C ALA A 8 -3.11 -2.15 -9.32
N CYS A 9 -4.02 -1.17 -9.20
CA CYS A 9 -4.60 -0.80 -7.90
C CYS A 9 -5.38 -1.97 -7.27
N ILE A 10 -6.20 -2.68 -8.06
CA ILE A 10 -6.96 -3.84 -7.60
C ILE A 10 -6.01 -4.97 -7.17
N ILE A 11 -5.02 -5.31 -7.99
CA ILE A 11 -4.02 -6.34 -7.70
C ILE A 11 -3.24 -5.97 -6.44
N SER A 12 -2.76 -4.73 -6.32
CA SER A 12 -2.07 -4.25 -5.12
C SER A 12 -2.94 -4.34 -3.88
N PHE A 13 -4.21 -3.98 -3.96
CA PHE A 13 -5.15 -4.13 -2.85
C PHE A 13 -5.30 -5.60 -2.41
N VAL A 14 -5.42 -6.53 -3.37
CA VAL A 14 -5.52 -7.96 -3.10
C VAL A 14 -4.21 -8.54 -2.56
N LEU A 15 -3.06 -8.13 -3.09
CA LEU A 15 -1.75 -8.62 -2.64
C LEU A 15 -1.40 -8.12 -1.25
N LEU A 16 -1.79 -6.90 -0.91
CA LEU A 16 -1.62 -6.32 0.41
C LEU A 16 -2.74 -6.74 1.36
N PHE A 17 -3.40 -7.86 1.09
CA PHE A 17 -4.37 -8.43 2.00
C PHE A 17 -3.66 -9.00 3.23
N GLU A 18 -4.29 -8.86 4.39
CA GLU A 18 -3.68 -9.06 5.71
C GLU A 18 -2.96 -10.39 5.85
N HIS A 19 -3.60 -11.46 5.41
CA HIS A 19 -3.07 -12.81 5.52
C HIS A 19 -1.85 -13.07 4.62
N LEU A 20 -1.69 -12.34 3.52
CA LEU A 20 -0.51 -12.47 2.65
C LEU A 20 0.73 -11.82 3.28
N ASN A 21 0.57 -10.64 3.90
CA ASN A 21 1.65 -10.02 4.66
C ASN A 21 2.03 -10.87 5.88
N HIS A 22 1.02 -11.40 6.58
CA HIS A 22 1.21 -12.25 7.73
C HIS A 22 1.89 -13.59 7.39
N LEU A 23 1.51 -14.19 6.26
CA LEU A 23 2.16 -15.38 5.72
C LEU A 23 3.62 -15.13 5.33
N LEU A 24 3.90 -14.02 4.64
CA LEU A 24 5.27 -13.62 4.30
C LEU A 24 6.13 -13.46 5.56
N LEU A 25 5.59 -12.84 6.60
CA LEU A 25 6.31 -12.65 7.86
C LEU A 25 6.57 -13.99 8.55
N LEU A 26 5.59 -14.90 8.61
CA LEU A 26 5.78 -16.25 9.15
C LEU A 26 6.79 -17.10 8.35
N ILE A 27 6.92 -16.89 7.04
CA ILE A 27 7.91 -17.62 6.24
C ILE A 27 9.32 -17.03 6.41
N ILE A 28 9.43 -15.71 6.59
CA ILE A 28 10.72 -15.00 6.57
C ILE A 28 11.32 -14.82 7.96
N VAL A 29 10.49 -14.56 8.97
CA VAL A 29 10.93 -14.19 10.33
C VAL A 29 10.95 -15.38 11.28
N THR A 30 10.17 -16.43 10.98
CA THR A 30 10.08 -17.63 11.83
C THR A 30 10.51 -18.88 11.06
N ASP A 31 11.09 -19.86 11.76
CA ASP A 31 11.49 -21.16 11.17
C ASP A 31 10.30 -22.11 10.90
N PHE A 32 9.08 -21.57 10.74
CA PHE A 32 7.92 -22.40 10.47
C PHE A 32 7.99 -23.03 9.08
N ALA A 33 7.65 -24.32 9.00
CA ALA A 33 7.46 -24.98 7.72
C ALA A 33 6.31 -24.28 6.95
N PRO A 34 6.37 -24.19 5.60
CA PRO A 34 5.39 -23.44 4.80
C PRO A 34 3.93 -23.82 5.07
N VAL A 35 3.66 -25.10 5.34
CA VAL A 35 2.31 -25.60 5.63
C VAL A 35 1.79 -25.09 6.99
N GLU A 36 2.69 -24.98 7.98
CA GLU A 36 2.35 -24.47 9.31
C GLU A 36 2.21 -22.95 9.31
N ALA A 37 3.01 -22.24 8.51
CA ALA A 37 2.85 -20.81 8.28
C ALA A 37 1.47 -20.48 7.65
N ILE A 38 1.02 -21.29 6.67
CA ILE A 38 -0.31 -21.12 6.06
C ILE A 38 -1.42 -21.37 7.09
N SER A 39 -1.36 -22.46 7.84
CA SER A 39 -2.42 -22.77 8.81
C SER A 39 -2.54 -21.67 9.86
N ARG A 40 -1.42 -21.14 10.37
CA ARG A 40 -1.41 -20.04 11.36
C ARG A 40 -1.82 -18.70 10.76
N ALA A 41 -1.43 -18.39 9.52
CA ALA A 41 -1.79 -17.12 8.89
C ALA A 41 -3.29 -16.95 8.64
N PHE A 42 -3.99 -18.08 8.44
CA PHE A 42 -5.43 -18.10 8.15
C PHE A 42 -6.28 -18.66 9.31
N ALA A 43 -5.68 -19.09 10.43
CA ALA A 43 -6.39 -19.69 11.57
C ALA A 43 -7.43 -18.76 12.20
N HIS A 44 -7.19 -17.45 12.18
CA HIS A 44 -8.05 -16.44 12.82
C HIS A 44 -8.82 -15.58 11.81
N THR A 45 -8.93 -16.01 10.55
CA THR A 45 -9.68 -15.28 9.54
C THR A 45 -11.18 -15.29 9.88
N SER A 46 -11.70 -14.15 10.30
CA SER A 46 -13.15 -13.93 10.40
C SER A 46 -13.62 -13.01 9.28
N ILE A 47 -14.80 -13.30 8.71
CA ILE A 47 -15.41 -12.49 7.65
C ILE A 47 -15.56 -11.04 8.11
N THR A 48 -15.96 -10.82 9.36
CA THR A 48 -16.12 -9.49 9.95
C THR A 48 -14.80 -8.72 10.02
N SER A 49 -13.71 -9.37 10.46
CA SER A 49 -12.39 -8.74 10.52
C SER A 49 -11.87 -8.40 9.13
N VAL A 50 -12.04 -9.31 8.17
CA VAL A 50 -11.67 -9.11 6.77
C VAL A 50 -12.39 -7.91 6.15
N LEU A 51 -13.70 -7.78 6.35
CA LEU A 51 -14.47 -6.67 5.81
C LEU A 51 -14.11 -5.35 6.49
N PHE A 52 -13.93 -5.35 7.81
CA PHE A 52 -13.58 -4.15 8.57
C PHE A 52 -12.19 -3.64 8.17
N ILE A 53 -11.17 -4.50 8.20
CA ILE A 53 -9.79 -4.13 7.85
C ILE A 53 -9.68 -3.82 6.35
N GLY A 54 -10.37 -4.58 5.51
CA GLY A 54 -10.47 -4.32 4.07
C GLY A 54 -11.04 -2.95 3.73
N ALA A 55 -12.04 -2.48 4.48
CA ALA A 55 -12.63 -1.16 4.30
C ALA A 55 -11.64 -0.01 4.59
N PHE A 56 -10.72 -0.17 5.54
CA PHE A 56 -9.66 0.83 5.76
C PHE A 56 -8.55 0.72 4.71
N ARG A 57 -8.17 -0.49 4.30
CA ARG A 57 -7.11 -0.69 3.30
C ARG A 57 -7.47 -0.17 1.92
N ILE A 58 -8.75 -0.05 1.58
CA ILE A 58 -9.18 0.50 0.28
C ILE A 58 -9.01 2.03 0.21
N ILE A 59 -8.94 2.72 1.35
CA ILE A 59 -8.89 4.18 1.47
C ILE A 59 -7.84 4.82 0.54
N PRO A 60 -6.57 4.37 0.49
CA PRO A 60 -5.58 4.99 -0.39
C PRO A 60 -5.79 4.66 -1.88
N PHE A 61 -6.46 3.54 -2.21
CA PHE A 61 -6.69 3.14 -3.60
C PHE A 61 -7.89 3.87 -4.24
N VAL A 62 -8.93 4.19 -3.47
CA VAL A 62 -10.12 4.88 -4.00
C VAL A 62 -9.74 6.22 -4.66
N PRO A 63 -9.01 7.15 -4.01
CA PRO A 63 -8.56 8.39 -4.63
C PRO A 63 -7.67 8.16 -5.86
N LEU A 64 -6.80 7.15 -5.85
CA LEU A 64 -5.96 6.83 -7.01
C LEU A 64 -6.79 6.41 -8.22
N VAL A 65 -7.78 5.53 -8.01
CA VAL A 65 -8.70 5.09 -9.06
C VAL A 65 -9.56 6.27 -9.55
N LEU A 66 -10.10 7.09 -8.64
CA LEU A 66 -10.85 8.30 -8.99
C LEU A 66 -10.00 9.27 -9.82
N CYS A 67 -8.75 9.53 -9.41
CA CYS A 67 -7.81 10.35 -10.15
C CYS A 67 -7.54 9.78 -11.55
N ALA A 68 -7.34 8.46 -11.67
CA ALA A 68 -7.12 7.80 -12.95
C ALA A 68 -8.33 7.91 -13.90
N MET A 69 -9.55 7.82 -13.36
CA MET A 69 -10.80 7.86 -14.11
C MET A 69 -11.16 9.28 -14.56
N PHE A 70 -11.20 10.22 -13.61
CA PHE A 70 -11.79 11.55 -13.80
C PHE A 70 -10.79 12.62 -14.23
N THR A 71 -9.48 12.34 -14.20
CA THR A 71 -8.47 13.30 -14.68
C THR A 71 -7.83 12.89 -16.02
N ASN A 72 -7.19 13.87 -16.65
CA ASN A 72 -6.37 13.70 -17.85
C ASN A 72 -4.89 13.48 -17.53
N LEU A 73 -4.54 13.09 -16.29
CA LEU A 73 -3.15 12.86 -15.88
C LEU A 73 -2.41 11.88 -16.80
N PHE A 74 -3.10 10.84 -17.28
CA PHE A 74 -2.55 9.86 -18.23
C PHE A 74 -2.22 10.40 -19.63
N ASN A 75 -2.65 11.62 -19.98
CA ASN A 75 -2.30 12.22 -21.27
C ASN A 75 -0.90 12.85 -21.26
N SER A 76 -0.26 12.97 -20.08
CA SER A 76 1.07 13.54 -19.92
C SER A 76 2.03 12.53 -19.27
N LEU A 77 3.32 12.59 -19.62
CA LEU A 77 4.34 11.74 -19.00
C LEU A 77 4.41 11.99 -17.48
N LYS A 78 4.48 13.26 -17.07
CA LYS A 78 4.50 13.67 -15.66
C LYS A 78 3.32 13.14 -14.85
N GLY A 79 2.10 13.19 -15.41
CA GLY A 79 0.92 12.67 -14.74
C GLY A 79 0.91 11.14 -14.64
N LYS A 80 1.44 10.42 -15.65
CA LYS A 80 1.66 8.97 -15.57
C LYS A 80 2.62 8.62 -14.45
N VAL A 81 3.80 9.26 -14.41
CA VAL A 81 4.82 9.00 -13.39
C VAL A 81 4.28 9.32 -12.00
N ALA A 82 3.58 10.46 -11.84
CA ALA A 82 2.97 10.82 -10.56
C ALA A 82 2.00 9.75 -10.03
N LEU A 83 1.09 9.24 -10.89
CA LEU A 83 0.13 8.21 -10.48
C LEU A 83 0.82 6.88 -10.11
N TRP A 84 1.77 6.42 -10.92
CA TRP A 84 2.51 5.19 -10.65
C TRP A 84 3.39 5.30 -9.40
N LEU A 85 4.04 6.44 -9.17
CA LEU A 85 4.81 6.68 -7.95
C LEU A 85 3.90 6.71 -6.71
N SER A 86 2.72 7.33 -6.82
CA SER A 86 1.73 7.35 -5.74
C SER A 86 1.24 5.94 -5.38
N LEU A 87 0.98 5.10 -6.38
CA LEU A 87 0.64 3.70 -6.18
C LEU A 87 1.80 2.92 -5.54
N GLY A 88 3.03 3.10 -6.04
CA GLY A 88 4.22 2.45 -5.47
C GLY A 88 4.43 2.81 -4.00
N MET A 89 4.29 4.10 -3.65
CA MET A 89 4.38 4.57 -2.27
C MET A 89 3.24 4.03 -1.40
N THR A 90 2.02 3.96 -1.94
CA THR A 90 0.89 3.32 -1.23
C THR A 90 1.24 1.89 -0.86
N VAL A 91 1.71 1.10 -1.84
CA VAL A 91 2.06 -0.30 -1.64
C VAL A 91 3.17 -0.44 -0.61
N PHE A 92 4.22 0.37 -0.75
CA PHE A 92 5.37 0.34 0.15
C PHE A 92 4.98 0.64 1.59
N ILE A 93 4.27 1.73 1.85
CA ILE A 93 3.88 2.14 3.21
C ILE A 93 2.91 1.15 3.84
N ILE A 94 1.96 0.62 3.06
CA ILE A 94 1.06 -0.42 3.55
C ILE A 94 1.84 -1.67 3.94
N PHE A 95 2.75 -2.13 3.07
CA PHE A 95 3.54 -3.32 3.31
C PHE A 95 4.42 -3.18 4.56
N THR A 96 5.25 -2.13 4.62
CA THR A 96 6.16 -1.90 5.73
C THR A 96 5.41 -1.57 7.02
N GLY A 97 4.34 -0.77 6.96
CA GLY A 97 3.53 -0.44 8.13
C GLY A 97 2.91 -1.68 8.77
N TYR A 98 2.31 -2.57 7.98
CA TYR A 98 1.77 -3.82 8.52
C TYR A 98 2.86 -4.79 8.99
N TRP A 99 4.01 -4.82 8.30
CA TRP A 99 5.15 -5.62 8.72
C TRP A 99 5.64 -5.24 10.12
N GLU A 100 5.85 -3.95 10.38
CA GLU A 100 6.29 -3.43 11.68
C GLU A 100 5.27 -3.68 12.79
N ILE A 101 3.97 -3.65 12.48
CA ILE A 101 2.92 -3.95 13.46
C ILE A 101 2.90 -5.45 13.80
N MET A 102 3.14 -6.32 12.82
CA MET A 102 3.06 -7.77 12.99
C MET A 102 4.34 -8.38 13.56
N ARG A 103 5.51 -7.80 13.27
CA ARG A 103 6.83 -8.35 13.66
C ARG A 103 6.96 -8.65 15.17
N PRO A 104 6.53 -7.78 16.10
CA PRO A 104 6.62 -8.05 17.53
C PRO A 104 5.76 -9.22 18.03
N LEU A 105 4.80 -9.71 17.24
CA LEU A 105 4.03 -10.91 17.59
C LEU A 105 4.86 -12.20 17.48
N TYR A 106 6.01 -12.13 16.81
CA TYR A 106 6.84 -13.28 16.42
C TYR A 106 8.31 -13.14 16.82
N THR A 107 8.65 -12.08 17.55
CA THR A 107 9.99 -11.82 18.09
C THR A 107 9.88 -11.53 19.58
N ASP A 108 11.01 -11.50 20.30
CA ASP A 108 11.05 -11.15 21.74
C ASP A 108 10.74 -9.65 22.01
N GLU A 109 10.28 -8.91 21.02
CA GLU A 109 9.95 -7.49 21.14
C GLU A 109 8.59 -7.29 21.81
N HIS A 110 8.50 -6.28 22.69
CA HIS A 110 7.24 -5.97 23.37
C HIS A 110 6.20 -5.41 22.38
N ALA A 111 5.14 -6.18 22.12
CA ALA A 111 3.96 -5.69 21.41
C ALA A 111 3.18 -4.71 22.30
N SER A 112 3.27 -3.41 22.00
CA SER A 112 2.45 -2.39 22.67
C SER A 112 0.97 -2.56 22.29
N SER A 113 0.06 -2.40 23.26
CA SER A 113 -1.39 -2.40 23.01
C SER A 113 -1.84 -1.35 21.98
N THR A 114 -1.05 -0.28 21.79
CA THR A 114 -1.26 0.76 20.78
C THR A 114 -0.98 0.26 19.34
N ALA A 115 -0.26 -0.85 19.16
CA ALA A 115 0.04 -1.42 17.83
C ALA A 115 -1.23 -1.86 17.08
N SER A 116 -2.28 -2.26 17.82
CA SER A 116 -3.59 -2.63 17.26
C SER A 116 -4.27 -1.47 16.51
N ILE A 117 -4.11 -0.23 17.00
CA ILE A 117 -4.61 0.98 16.35
C ILE A 117 -3.85 1.25 15.04
N GLY A 118 -2.58 0.82 14.97
CA GLY A 118 -1.74 0.92 13.78
C GLY A 118 -2.40 0.30 12.55
N TYR A 119 -3.20 -0.76 12.70
CA TYR A 119 -3.85 -1.42 11.58
C TYR A 119 -4.82 -0.51 10.80
N ILE A 120 -5.41 0.47 11.49
CA ILE A 120 -6.35 1.44 10.94
C ILE A 120 -5.61 2.65 10.37
N PHE A 121 -4.53 3.10 11.02
CA PHE A 121 -3.81 4.31 10.61
C PHE A 121 -2.84 4.08 9.45
N VAL A 122 -2.29 2.87 9.28
CA VAL A 122 -1.35 2.58 8.18
C VAL A 122 -1.92 2.95 6.80
N PRO A 123 -3.17 2.57 6.42
CA PRO A 123 -3.76 3.01 5.16
C PRO A 123 -3.96 4.54 5.03
N VAL A 124 -4.24 5.23 6.14
CA VAL A 124 -4.40 6.69 6.16
C VAL A 124 -3.05 7.39 5.93
N VAL A 125 -2.00 6.89 6.57
CA VAL A 125 -0.63 7.35 6.35
C VAL A 125 -0.19 7.02 4.92
N ALA A 126 -0.51 5.84 4.40
CA ALA A 126 -0.22 5.49 3.02
C ALA A 126 -0.84 6.48 2.03
N LEU A 127 -2.08 6.93 2.27
CA LEU A 127 -2.72 7.96 1.46
C LEU A 127 -1.93 9.28 1.49
N SER A 128 -1.52 9.77 2.66
CA SER A 128 -0.80 11.04 2.76
C SER A 128 0.54 11.00 2.03
N TYR A 129 1.30 9.90 2.19
CA TYR A 129 2.56 9.68 1.48
C TYR A 129 2.35 9.51 -0.04
N ALA A 130 1.30 8.81 -0.46
CA ALA A 130 0.97 8.64 -1.87
C ALA A 130 0.67 9.99 -2.54
N VAL A 131 -0.14 10.83 -1.88
CA VAL A 131 -0.45 12.19 -2.34
C VAL A 131 0.82 13.03 -2.43
N ALA A 132 1.64 13.04 -1.38
CA ALA A 132 2.89 13.79 -1.36
C ALA A 132 3.84 13.36 -2.48
N ALA A 133 4.00 12.05 -2.69
CA ALA A 133 4.83 11.49 -3.74
C ALA A 133 4.32 11.86 -5.14
N GLY A 134 3.02 11.76 -5.38
CA GLY A 134 2.39 12.16 -6.64
C GLY A 134 2.62 13.64 -6.96
N PHE A 135 2.38 14.53 -5.99
CA PHE A 135 2.62 15.96 -6.15
C PHE A 135 4.10 16.27 -6.40
N ALA A 136 5.00 15.70 -5.60
CA ALA A 136 6.43 15.91 -5.76
C ALA A 136 6.92 15.47 -7.15
N ALA A 137 6.52 14.27 -7.60
CA ALA A 137 6.86 13.76 -8.92
C ALA A 137 6.35 14.68 -10.04
N TYR A 138 5.08 15.09 -9.96
CA TYR A 138 4.49 15.98 -10.95
C TYR A 138 5.26 17.31 -11.04
N PHE A 139 5.59 17.90 -9.89
CA PHE A 139 6.25 19.20 -9.79
C PHE A 139 7.71 19.14 -10.27
N ILE A 140 8.45 18.08 -9.95
CA ILE A 140 9.83 17.87 -10.44
C ILE A 140 9.86 17.81 -11.96
N PHE A 141 8.97 17.02 -12.57
CA PHE A 141 8.90 16.93 -14.04
C PHE A 141 8.45 18.24 -14.67
N TYR A 142 7.53 18.97 -14.02
CA TYR A 142 7.11 20.28 -14.49
C TYR A 142 8.26 21.30 -14.49
N ILE A 143 9.06 21.35 -13.42
CA ILE A 143 10.25 22.21 -13.36
C ILE A 143 11.27 21.80 -14.42
N ALA A 144 11.53 20.50 -14.57
CA ALA A 144 12.47 19.98 -15.57
C ALA A 144 12.07 20.38 -17.01
N GLU A 145 10.78 20.32 -17.35
CA GLU A 145 10.25 20.79 -18.64
C GLU A 145 10.48 22.29 -18.84
N ILE A 146 10.27 23.12 -17.81
CA ILE A 146 10.48 24.57 -17.89
C ILE A 146 11.95 24.89 -18.14
N ILE A 147 12.86 24.26 -17.38
CA ILE A 147 14.29 24.50 -17.50
C ILE A 147 14.79 24.05 -18.89
N SER A 148 14.33 22.89 -19.36
CA SER A 148 14.71 22.36 -20.67
C SER A 148 14.26 23.24 -21.83
N LYS A 149 13.12 23.95 -21.70
CA LYS A 149 12.59 24.86 -22.74
C LYS A 149 13.27 26.24 -22.76
N ARG A 150 14.03 26.60 -21.72
CA ARG A 150 14.80 27.85 -21.64
C ARG A 150 16.22 27.72 -22.20
N LYS A 151 16.69 26.50 -22.45
CA LYS A 151 17.94 26.21 -23.15
C LYS A 151 17.68 26.03 -24.64
#